data_AF-A0A942ARM1-F1
#
_entry.id   AF-A0A942ARM1-F1
#
_cell.length_a   1.000
_cell.length_b   1.000
_cell.length_c   1.000
_cell.angle_alpha   90.00
_cell.angle_beta   90.00
_cell.angle_gamma   90.00
#
_symmetry.space_group_name_H-M   'P 1'
#
loop_
_entity.id
_entity.type
_entity.pdbx_description
1 polymer ?
#
loop_
_entity_poly.entity_id
_entity_poly.type
_entity_poly.pdbx_seq_one_letter_code
_entity_poly.pdbx_strand_id
1 'polypeptide(L)'
;MSSANLRMNHNEFDYKDYYGQLTYFYNLRRMTMLQGDNTKIYPISLKMKCVKRSIFTDDLKYIVIINDFDSFKEHRYESIVNTDVKGVDLSLNTLGFNIGSEHFKHYIFAKDFAHTQFNHEVSSVMTTQEPDKKCVTKMECVSYYNANKVKKYRQIEVIDLNDIDVKYNDNILNVDDKIILFSNQMNFEFDGDYLILDKAGNEIILVNGTITKYKNKEVIKEREKGCYTGELNEIFE
;
A
#
# COMPACT_ATOMS: atom_id res chain seq x y z
N MET A 1 -28.99 -10.09 -9.83
CA MET A 1 -28.33 -8.84 -10.29
C MET A 1 -27.03 -8.71 -9.54
N SER A 2 -25.90 -8.48 -10.21
CA SER A 2 -24.60 -8.31 -9.56
C SER A 2 -24.57 -7.01 -8.75
N SER A 3 -23.72 -6.94 -7.71
CA SER A 3 -23.46 -5.71 -6.94
C SER A 3 -22.96 -4.57 -7.83
N ALA A 4 -22.26 -4.89 -8.93
CA ALA A 4 -21.88 -3.94 -9.97
C ALA A 4 -23.11 -3.31 -10.63
N ASN A 5 -24.11 -4.10 -11.06
CA ASN A 5 -25.32 -3.57 -11.70
C ASN A 5 -26.16 -2.70 -10.76
N LEU A 6 -26.14 -2.97 -9.44
CA LEU A 6 -26.78 -2.11 -8.45
C LEU A 6 -26.09 -0.75 -8.35
N ARG A 7 -24.75 -0.69 -8.39
CA ARG A 7 -23.98 0.57 -8.44
C ARG A 7 -24.22 1.35 -9.73
N MET A 8 -24.47 0.65 -10.84
CA MET A 8 -24.74 1.24 -12.16
C MET A 8 -26.08 2.00 -12.24
N ASN A 9 -27.05 1.69 -11.38
CA ASN A 9 -28.38 2.33 -11.43
C ASN A 9 -28.43 3.72 -10.77
N HIS A 10 -27.37 4.16 -10.08
CA HIS A 10 -27.42 5.35 -9.20
C HIS A 10 -26.76 6.63 -9.74
N ASN A 11 -26.26 6.69 -11.00
CA ASN A 11 -25.52 7.84 -11.55
C ASN A 11 -24.31 8.32 -10.70
N GLU A 12 -23.88 7.54 -9.70
CA GLU A 12 -22.78 7.91 -8.79
C GLU A 12 -21.40 7.68 -9.41
N PHE A 13 -21.33 6.86 -10.45
CA PHE A 13 -20.11 6.42 -11.12
C PHE A 13 -20.20 6.69 -12.62
N ASP A 14 -19.06 7.01 -13.25
CA ASP A 14 -18.97 7.06 -14.70
C ASP A 14 -18.77 5.63 -15.21
N TYR A 15 -19.82 5.04 -15.76
CA TYR A 15 -19.81 3.63 -16.20
C TYR A 15 -18.81 3.37 -17.34
N LYS A 16 -18.48 4.37 -18.17
CA LYS A 16 -17.48 4.20 -19.24
C LYS A 16 -16.07 4.17 -18.68
N ASP A 17 -15.90 4.76 -17.50
CA ASP A 17 -14.62 4.95 -16.84
C ASP A 17 -14.49 4.16 -15.53
N TYR A 18 -15.47 3.33 -15.14
CA TYR A 18 -15.41 2.55 -13.89
C TYR A 18 -14.44 1.37 -14.00
N TYR A 19 -13.14 1.64 -13.80
CA TYR A 19 -12.10 0.63 -13.79
C TYR A 19 -10.92 1.06 -12.90
N GLY A 20 -10.19 0.07 -12.39
CA GLY A 20 -8.83 0.27 -11.86
C GLY A 20 -7.83 -0.12 -12.94
N GLN A 21 -6.68 0.55 -12.98
CA GLN A 21 -5.61 0.23 -13.93
C GLN A 21 -4.30 -0.05 -13.22
N LEU A 22 -3.54 -1.00 -13.73
CA LEU A 22 -2.17 -1.24 -13.31
C LEU A 22 -1.27 -0.19 -13.98
N THR A 23 -0.66 0.70 -13.20
CA THR A 23 0.28 1.71 -13.70
C THR A 23 1.63 1.07 -14.03
N TYR A 24 2.10 0.17 -13.18
CA TYR A 24 3.30 -0.63 -13.42
C TYR A 24 3.25 -1.96 -12.68
N PHE A 25 4.05 -2.92 -13.18
CA PHE A 25 4.34 -4.19 -12.55
C PHE A 25 5.78 -4.59 -12.90
N TYR A 26 6.60 -4.73 -11.87
CA TYR A 26 8.02 -5.07 -11.98
C TYR A 26 8.31 -6.28 -11.13
N ASN A 27 9.03 -7.24 -11.71
CA ASN A 27 9.58 -8.37 -11.00
C ASN A 27 11.10 -8.41 -11.24
N LEU A 28 11.83 -7.89 -10.26
CA LEU A 28 13.27 -7.74 -10.29
C LEU A 28 13.87 -8.67 -9.24
N ARG A 29 14.44 -9.79 -9.69
CA ARG A 29 15.02 -10.83 -8.84
C ARG A 29 13.99 -11.32 -7.80
N ARG A 30 14.22 -11.04 -6.52
CA ARG A 30 13.37 -11.40 -5.38
C ARG A 30 12.27 -10.36 -5.08
N MET A 31 12.37 -9.19 -5.71
CA MET A 31 11.46 -8.07 -5.47
C MET A 31 10.30 -8.06 -6.47
N THR A 32 9.09 -7.97 -5.96
CA THR A 32 7.89 -7.69 -6.75
C THR A 32 7.32 -6.34 -6.35
N MET A 33 7.09 -5.49 -7.36
CA MET A 33 6.57 -4.14 -7.19
C MET A 33 5.42 -3.92 -8.17
N LEU A 34 4.32 -3.35 -7.71
CA LEU A 34 3.21 -3.00 -8.58
C LEU A 34 2.47 -1.78 -8.06
N GLN A 35 1.81 -1.04 -8.95
CA GLN A 35 0.91 0.04 -8.56
C GLN A 35 -0.39 -0.04 -9.33
N GLY A 36 -1.50 0.04 -8.62
CA GLY A 36 -2.82 0.28 -9.18
C GLY A 36 -3.25 1.73 -9.00
N ASP A 37 -3.75 2.36 -10.06
CA ASP A 37 -4.56 3.57 -9.98
C ASP A 37 -6.04 3.19 -9.96
N ASN A 38 -6.68 3.49 -8.85
CA ASN A 38 -8.06 3.19 -8.53
C ASN A 38 -8.94 4.44 -8.54
N THR A 39 -8.46 5.60 -9.01
CA THR A 39 -9.18 6.88 -8.91
C THR A 39 -10.60 6.78 -9.45
N LYS A 40 -10.79 6.07 -10.57
CA LYS A 40 -12.08 5.98 -11.28
C LYS A 40 -13.07 4.99 -10.67
N ILE A 41 -12.67 4.16 -9.71
CA ILE A 41 -13.60 3.24 -9.00
C ILE A 41 -14.37 3.96 -7.88
N TYR A 42 -13.96 5.17 -7.51
CA TYR A 42 -14.62 5.96 -6.47
C TYR A 42 -15.79 6.78 -7.04
N PRO A 43 -16.85 7.04 -6.25
CA PRO A 43 -17.96 7.88 -6.69
C PRO A 43 -17.49 9.27 -7.15
N ILE A 44 -18.09 9.78 -8.25
CA ILE A 44 -17.78 11.11 -8.82
C ILE A 44 -17.96 12.21 -7.78
N SER A 45 -18.94 12.05 -6.88
CA SER A 45 -19.27 12.99 -5.80
C SER A 45 -18.11 13.23 -4.83
N LEU A 46 -17.20 12.25 -4.68
CA LEU A 46 -15.99 12.38 -3.86
C LEU A 46 -14.95 13.30 -4.50
N LYS A 47 -14.99 13.53 -5.81
CA LYS A 47 -14.02 14.39 -6.53
C LYS A 47 -12.56 13.98 -6.25
N MET A 48 -12.28 12.69 -6.37
CA MET A 48 -10.92 12.14 -6.27
C MET A 48 -10.07 12.59 -7.45
N LYS A 49 -8.81 12.94 -7.18
CA LYS A 49 -7.78 13.25 -8.19
C LYS A 49 -6.84 12.09 -8.42
N CYS A 50 -6.50 11.40 -7.33
CA CYS A 50 -5.53 10.32 -7.30
C CYS A 50 -5.90 9.37 -6.17
N VAL A 51 -6.07 8.09 -6.48
CA VAL A 51 -6.13 7.02 -5.49
C VAL A 51 -5.25 5.89 -5.97
N LYS A 52 -3.99 5.91 -5.53
CA LYS A 52 -2.99 4.92 -5.93
C LYS A 52 -2.68 3.98 -4.79
N ARG A 53 -2.48 2.71 -5.10
CA ARG A 53 -1.91 1.72 -4.19
C ARG A 53 -0.69 1.10 -4.83
N SER A 54 0.47 1.32 -4.23
CA SER A 54 1.70 0.63 -4.57
C SER A 54 1.90 -0.54 -3.59
N ILE A 55 2.31 -1.69 -4.10
CA ILE A 55 2.68 -2.86 -3.29
C ILE A 55 4.12 -3.20 -3.64
N PHE A 56 4.91 -3.46 -2.61
CA PHE A 56 6.29 -3.93 -2.70
C PHE A 56 6.48 -5.13 -1.77
N THR A 57 7.18 -6.16 -2.23
CA THR A 57 7.55 -7.31 -1.41
C THR A 57 8.88 -7.88 -1.86
N ASP A 58 9.65 -8.42 -0.90
CA ASP A 58 10.86 -9.20 -1.12
C ASP A 58 10.60 -10.65 -0.69
N ASP A 59 10.37 -11.55 -1.66
CA ASP A 59 10.00 -12.96 -1.47
C ASP A 59 8.95 -13.22 -0.38
N LEU A 60 7.97 -12.31 -0.22
CA LEU A 60 6.95 -12.38 0.83
C LEU A 60 7.52 -12.46 2.26
N LYS A 61 8.75 -12.01 2.50
CA LYS A 61 9.23 -11.80 3.88
C LYS A 61 8.43 -10.72 4.59
N TYR A 62 7.97 -9.76 3.82
CA TYR A 62 7.10 -8.68 4.24
C TYR A 62 6.38 -8.12 3.01
N ILE A 63 5.29 -7.39 3.25
CA ILE A 63 4.53 -6.69 2.22
C ILE A 63 4.40 -5.23 2.64
N VAL A 64 4.95 -4.33 1.83
CA VAL A 64 4.76 -2.88 1.98
C VAL A 64 3.62 -2.45 1.08
N ILE A 65 2.63 -1.76 1.64
CA ILE A 65 1.47 -1.20 0.94
C ILE A 65 1.51 0.32 1.11
N ILE A 66 1.63 1.06 0.02
CA ILE A 66 1.66 2.52 0.02
C ILE A 66 0.36 2.99 -0.63
N ASN A 67 -0.51 3.60 0.17
CA ASN A 67 -1.74 4.20 -0.31
C ASN A 67 -1.56 5.72 -0.42
N ASP A 68 -1.76 6.26 -1.63
CA ASP A 68 -1.68 7.67 -1.94
C ASP A 68 -3.03 8.21 -2.36
N PHE A 69 -3.52 9.22 -1.63
CA PHE A 69 -4.79 9.86 -1.87
C PHE A 69 -4.58 11.36 -2.14
N ASP A 70 -5.19 11.86 -3.22
CA ASP A 70 -5.36 13.28 -3.51
C ASP A 70 -6.78 13.52 -4.05
N SER A 71 -7.38 14.64 -3.68
CA SER A 71 -8.75 14.98 -4.02
C SER A 71 -8.97 16.49 -4.01
N PHE A 72 -10.09 16.92 -4.58
CA PHE A 72 -10.51 18.33 -4.53
C PHE A 72 -11.21 18.70 -3.21
N LYS A 73 -11.66 17.71 -2.43
CA LYS A 73 -12.43 17.87 -1.19
C LYS A 73 -11.70 17.24 0.00
N GLU A 74 -12.05 17.62 1.21
CA GLU A 74 -11.46 16.98 2.39
C GLU A 74 -12.20 15.68 2.73
N HIS A 75 -11.46 14.60 2.96
CA HIS A 75 -11.99 13.29 3.28
C HIS A 75 -11.34 12.70 4.52
N ARG A 76 -12.08 11.78 5.16
CA ARG A 76 -11.51 10.72 5.98
C ARG A 76 -11.25 9.54 5.04
N TYR A 77 -9.98 9.20 4.86
CA TYR A 77 -9.49 8.03 4.16
C TYR A 77 -9.38 6.89 5.17
N GLU A 78 -9.72 5.69 4.72
CA GLU A 78 -9.80 4.51 5.58
C GLU A 78 -9.29 3.29 4.82
N SER A 79 -8.36 2.54 5.42
CA SER A 79 -8.03 1.18 5.02
C SER A 79 -8.62 0.20 6.02
N ILE A 80 -9.12 -0.94 5.52
CA ILE A 80 -9.66 -2.00 6.35
C ILE A 80 -8.85 -3.26 6.07
N VAL A 81 -8.32 -3.85 7.13
CA VAL A 81 -7.68 -5.16 7.12
C VAL A 81 -8.62 -6.14 7.81
N ASN A 82 -8.96 -7.22 7.10
CA ASN A 82 -9.77 -8.30 7.64
C ASN A 82 -8.85 -9.44 8.08
N THR A 83 -9.12 -10.01 9.25
CA THR A 83 -8.34 -11.07 9.88
C THR A 83 -9.26 -12.08 10.54
N ASP A 84 -8.73 -13.28 10.81
CA ASP A 84 -9.45 -14.31 11.57
C ASP A 84 -9.37 -14.08 13.09
N VAL A 85 -8.42 -13.24 13.52
CA VAL A 85 -8.12 -12.98 14.92
C VAL A 85 -8.03 -11.49 15.18
N LYS A 86 -8.38 -11.08 16.40
CA LYS A 86 -8.26 -9.70 16.85
C LYS A 86 -6.79 -9.31 16.98
N GLY A 87 -6.44 -8.12 16.51
CA GLY A 87 -5.09 -7.57 16.66
C GLY A 87 -4.78 -7.18 18.10
N VAL A 88 -3.54 -7.37 18.52
CA VAL A 88 -3.02 -6.96 19.83
C VAL A 88 -2.12 -5.75 19.65
N ASP A 89 -2.40 -4.67 20.37
CA ASP A 89 -1.54 -3.48 20.36
C ASP A 89 -0.15 -3.82 20.93
N LEU A 90 0.88 -3.75 20.08
CA LEU A 90 2.28 -3.90 20.48
C LEU A 90 2.94 -2.53 20.73
N SER A 91 2.50 -1.52 19.99
CA SER A 91 2.94 -0.13 20.09
C SER A 91 1.86 0.80 19.51
N LEU A 92 2.09 2.12 19.53
CA LEU A 92 1.17 3.10 18.94
C LEU A 92 0.83 2.81 17.46
N ASN A 93 1.78 2.24 16.72
CA ASN A 93 1.71 2.09 15.27
C ASN A 93 1.88 0.64 14.81
N THR A 94 1.80 -0.32 15.71
CA THR A 94 2.01 -1.74 15.42
C THR A 94 0.98 -2.61 16.12
N LEU A 95 0.28 -3.42 15.33
CA LEU A 95 -0.57 -4.52 15.82
C LEU A 95 0.11 -5.87 15.56
N GLY A 96 0.02 -6.79 16.52
CA GLY A 96 0.40 -8.19 16.36
C GLY A 96 -0.83 -9.07 16.13
N PHE A 97 -0.69 -10.09 15.29
CA PHE A 97 -1.72 -11.07 15.01
C PHE A 97 -1.13 -12.48 15.13
N ASN A 98 -1.80 -13.34 15.90
CA ASN A 98 -1.40 -14.74 16.09
C ASN A 98 -2.45 -15.66 15.45
N ILE A 99 -2.09 -16.34 14.37
CA ILE A 99 -2.97 -17.25 13.61
C ILE A 99 -2.42 -18.67 13.76
N GLY A 100 -2.99 -19.41 14.72
CA GLY A 100 -2.51 -20.76 15.03
C GLY A 100 -1.08 -20.72 15.58
N SER A 101 -0.14 -21.37 14.87
CA SER A 101 1.30 -21.34 15.19
C SER A 101 2.07 -20.20 14.53
N GLU A 102 1.43 -19.49 13.59
CA GLU A 102 2.04 -18.39 12.85
C GLU A 102 1.69 -17.05 13.50
N HIS A 103 2.54 -16.05 13.29
CA HIS A 103 2.27 -14.68 13.69
C HIS A 103 2.75 -13.70 12.62
N PHE A 104 2.15 -12.52 12.61
CA PHE A 104 2.64 -11.40 11.82
C PHE A 104 2.43 -10.09 12.56
N LYS A 105 3.22 -9.08 12.20
CA LYS A 105 3.05 -7.71 12.69
C LYS A 105 2.55 -6.83 11.56
N HIS A 106 1.67 -5.90 11.91
CA HIS A 106 1.16 -4.90 10.99
C HIS A 106 1.55 -3.51 11.47
N TYR A 107 2.45 -2.86 10.74
CA TYR A 107 2.90 -1.51 11.00
C TYR A 107 2.11 -0.52 10.16
N ILE A 108 1.72 0.61 10.74
CA ILE A 108 1.04 1.70 10.04
C ILE A 108 1.81 2.99 10.24
N PHE A 109 2.12 3.67 9.14
CA PHE A 109 2.76 4.97 9.16
C PHE A 109 1.95 5.96 8.34
N ALA A 110 1.39 6.94 9.03
CA ALA A 110 0.69 8.06 8.42
C ALA A 110 0.64 9.24 9.39
N LYS A 111 0.43 10.43 8.86
CA LYS A 111 0.25 11.64 9.68
C LYS A 111 -1.15 11.62 10.29
N ASP A 112 -1.24 11.82 11.61
CA ASP A 112 -2.52 11.98 12.31
C ASP A 112 -3.48 10.80 12.08
N PHE A 113 -2.96 9.57 12.12
CA PHE A 113 -3.76 8.36 11.99
C PHE A 113 -4.34 7.92 13.33
N ALA A 114 -5.47 7.23 13.26
CA ALA A 114 -6.09 6.50 14.35
C ALA A 114 -6.54 5.14 13.81
N HIS A 115 -6.85 4.22 14.73
CA HIS A 115 -7.35 2.91 14.36
C HIS A 115 -8.46 2.45 15.30
N THR A 116 -9.33 1.58 14.80
CA THR A 116 -10.39 0.92 15.57
C THR A 116 -10.51 -0.53 15.13
N GLN A 117 -10.81 -1.42 16.06
CA GLN A 117 -11.08 -2.83 15.79
C GLN A 117 -12.58 -3.11 15.96
N PHE A 118 -13.16 -3.88 15.05
CA PHE A 118 -14.58 -4.23 15.06
C PHE A 118 -14.81 -5.59 14.38
N ASN A 119 -16.01 -6.15 14.55
CA ASN A 119 -16.35 -7.45 13.99
C ASN A 119 -17.34 -7.27 12.84
N HIS A 120 -17.07 -7.92 11.72
CA HIS A 120 -17.98 -7.94 10.57
C HIS A 120 -18.60 -9.33 10.46
N GLU A 121 -19.93 -9.41 10.54
CA GLU A 121 -20.67 -10.64 10.28
C GLU A 121 -21.22 -10.60 8.85
N VAL A 122 -20.78 -11.53 8.01
CA VAL A 122 -21.30 -11.73 6.66
C VAL A 122 -22.17 -12.98 6.65
N SER A 123 -23.45 -12.80 6.36
CA SER A 123 -24.41 -13.91 6.19
C SER A 123 -24.72 -14.11 4.72
N SER A 124 -24.41 -15.29 4.19
CA SER A 124 -24.75 -15.69 2.82
C SER A 124 -25.82 -16.77 2.83
N VAL A 125 -26.84 -16.58 1.99
CA VAL A 125 -27.89 -17.55 1.73
C VAL A 125 -27.48 -18.35 0.50
N MET A 126 -27.24 -19.65 0.68
CA MET A 126 -26.70 -20.50 -0.40
C MET A 126 -27.71 -20.71 -1.53
N THR A 127 -29.01 -20.78 -1.21
CA THR A 127 -30.09 -20.83 -2.20
C THR A 127 -31.33 -20.11 -1.68
N THR A 128 -32.10 -19.47 -2.56
CA THR A 128 -33.38 -18.83 -2.20
C THR A 128 -34.48 -19.82 -1.81
N GLN A 129 -34.26 -21.13 -2.05
CA GLN A 129 -35.21 -22.21 -1.74
C GLN A 129 -35.07 -22.70 -0.30
N GLU A 130 -33.90 -22.51 0.32
CA GLU A 130 -33.63 -22.84 1.72
C GLU A 130 -33.07 -21.62 2.47
N PRO A 131 -33.88 -20.55 2.64
CA PRO A 131 -33.42 -19.29 3.24
C PRO A 131 -32.91 -19.43 4.69
N ASP A 132 -33.25 -20.54 5.34
CA ASP A 132 -32.84 -20.88 6.70
C ASP A 132 -31.43 -21.47 6.77
N LYS A 133 -30.89 -22.00 5.65
CA LYS A 133 -29.52 -22.48 5.57
C LYS A 133 -28.59 -21.34 5.19
N LYS A 134 -28.17 -20.60 6.22
CA LYS A 134 -27.23 -19.49 6.11
C LYS A 134 -25.82 -19.94 6.48
N CYS A 135 -24.84 -19.58 5.66
CA CYS A 135 -23.46 -19.56 6.08
C CYS A 135 -23.21 -18.20 6.74
N VAL A 136 -22.74 -18.22 7.98
CA VAL A 136 -22.39 -17.02 8.74
C VAL A 136 -20.89 -17.04 8.99
N THR A 137 -20.19 -16.07 8.43
CA THR A 137 -18.76 -15.86 8.65
C THR A 137 -18.60 -14.61 9.50
N LYS A 138 -17.87 -14.73 10.61
CA LYS A 138 -17.46 -13.60 11.44
C LYS A 138 -15.99 -13.32 11.17
N MET A 139 -15.67 -12.08 10.82
CA MET A 139 -14.31 -11.61 10.59
C MET A 139 -13.98 -10.54 11.62
N GLU A 140 -12.76 -10.61 12.14
CA GLU A 140 -12.18 -9.52 12.91
C GLU A 140 -11.63 -8.50 11.90
N CYS A 141 -11.84 -7.21 12.17
CA CYS A 141 -11.45 -6.15 11.26
C CYS A 141 -10.68 -5.08 12.02
N VAL A 142 -9.65 -4.55 11.39
CA VAL A 142 -8.97 -3.33 11.81
C VAL A 142 -9.17 -2.27 10.75
N SER A 143 -9.71 -1.12 11.17
CA SER A 143 -9.80 0.08 10.36
C SER A 143 -8.72 1.06 10.77
N TYR A 144 -7.94 1.53 9.80
CA TYR A 144 -6.95 2.59 9.94
C TYR A 144 -7.40 3.81 9.15
N TYR A 145 -7.36 4.99 9.76
CA TYR A 145 -7.88 6.20 9.13
C TYR A 145 -7.21 7.47 9.65
N ASN A 146 -7.22 8.54 8.85
CA ASN A 146 -6.83 9.86 9.35
C ASN A 146 -7.90 10.43 10.29
N ALA A 147 -7.48 10.92 11.44
CA ALA A 147 -8.35 11.51 12.46
C ALA A 147 -9.01 12.79 11.96
N ASN A 148 -8.24 13.69 11.33
CA ASN A 148 -8.76 14.90 10.71
C ASN A 148 -8.92 14.77 9.20
N LYS A 149 -10.00 15.31 8.64
CA LYS A 149 -10.24 15.29 7.19
C LYS A 149 -9.17 16.10 6.46
N VAL A 150 -8.65 15.55 5.36
CA VAL A 150 -7.61 16.20 4.54
C VAL A 150 -7.85 15.93 3.05
N LYS A 151 -7.27 16.78 2.19
CA LYS A 151 -7.30 16.57 0.72
C LYS A 151 -6.25 15.56 0.28
N LYS A 152 -5.05 15.63 0.85
CA LYS A 152 -3.92 14.75 0.55
C LYS A 152 -3.57 13.91 1.75
N TYR A 153 -3.41 12.61 1.54
CA TYR A 153 -3.06 11.66 2.59
C TYR A 153 -2.22 10.53 2.01
N ARG A 154 -1.16 10.17 2.73
CA ARG A 154 -0.34 8.99 2.43
C ARG A 154 -0.37 8.10 3.66
N GLN A 155 -0.65 6.82 3.42
CA GLN A 155 -0.59 5.78 4.43
C GLN A 155 0.28 4.65 3.94
N ILE A 156 1.30 4.33 4.73
CA ILE A 156 2.22 3.23 4.46
C ILE A 156 1.93 2.13 5.48
N GLU A 157 1.63 0.95 4.98
CA GLU A 157 1.38 -0.24 5.78
C GLU A 157 2.52 -1.25 5.53
N VAL A 158 3.01 -1.92 6.56
CA VAL A 158 3.99 -3.01 6.42
C VAL A 158 3.45 -4.23 7.16
N ILE A 159 3.18 -5.30 6.41
CA ILE A 159 2.87 -6.62 6.96
C ILE A 159 4.20 -7.36 7.05
N ASP A 160 4.71 -7.52 8.26
CA ASP A 160 5.94 -8.23 8.59
C ASP A 160 5.62 -9.68 8.93
N LEU A 161 6.16 -10.60 8.13
CA LEU A 161 5.95 -12.04 8.24
C LEU A 161 7.17 -12.77 8.82
N ASN A 162 8.25 -12.06 9.14
CA ASN A 162 9.55 -12.65 9.49
C ASN A 162 10.28 -11.92 10.64
N ASP A 163 9.56 -11.15 11.45
CA ASP A 163 10.12 -10.38 12.57
C ASP A 163 11.27 -9.44 12.16
N ILE A 164 11.10 -8.77 11.02
CA ILE A 164 12.12 -7.86 10.48
C ILE A 164 12.12 -6.50 11.19
N ASP A 165 13.23 -5.78 11.06
CA ASP A 165 13.33 -4.39 11.52
C ASP A 165 12.57 -3.45 10.56
N VAL A 166 11.59 -2.72 11.10
CA VAL A 166 10.79 -1.74 10.36
C VAL A 166 10.84 -0.39 11.07
N LYS A 167 11.30 0.65 10.37
CA LYS A 167 11.35 2.03 10.88
C LYS A 167 10.98 3.04 9.80
N TYR A 168 10.12 3.98 10.14
CA TYR A 168 9.75 5.08 9.25
C TYR A 168 10.00 6.42 9.92
N ASN A 169 10.78 7.27 9.25
CA ASN A 169 11.07 8.63 9.69
C ASN A 169 11.30 9.53 8.47
N ASP A 170 10.76 10.75 8.50
CA ASP A 170 11.03 11.81 7.51
C ASP A 170 10.94 11.35 6.03
N ASN A 171 9.91 10.57 5.66
CA ASN A 171 9.72 10.02 4.31
C ASN A 171 10.78 8.98 3.89
N ILE A 172 11.41 8.32 4.86
CA ILE A 172 12.33 7.19 4.68
C ILE A 172 11.74 5.98 5.40
N LEU A 173 11.47 4.90 4.66
CA LEU A 173 11.13 3.60 5.23
C LEU A 173 12.35 2.69 5.19
N ASN A 174 12.82 2.27 6.36
CA ASN A 174 13.80 1.20 6.51
C ASN A 174 13.01 -0.09 6.78
N VAL A 175 13.22 -1.11 5.95
CA VAL A 175 12.52 -2.39 6.03
C VAL A 175 13.51 -3.51 5.66
N ASP A 176 13.91 -4.30 6.66
CA ASP A 176 15.00 -5.29 6.54
C ASP A 176 16.30 -4.63 6.01
N ASP A 177 16.80 -5.10 4.87
CA ASP A 177 17.99 -4.61 4.16
C ASP A 177 17.69 -3.49 3.15
N LYS A 178 16.45 -3.02 3.08
CA LYS A 178 16.00 -1.98 2.14
C LYS A 178 15.81 -0.62 2.81
N ILE A 179 16.17 0.43 2.07
CA ILE A 179 15.80 1.81 2.38
C ILE A 179 14.94 2.33 1.23
N ILE A 180 13.71 2.76 1.52
CA ILE A 180 12.79 3.31 0.54
C ILE A 180 12.64 4.81 0.80
N LEU A 181 13.02 5.62 -0.19
CA LEU A 181 12.89 7.07 -0.17
C LEU A 181 11.63 7.48 -0.93
N PHE A 182 10.76 8.25 -0.29
CA PHE A 182 9.53 8.75 -0.90
C PHE A 182 9.62 10.21 -1.37
N SER A 183 10.77 10.85 -1.17
CA SER A 183 11.08 12.22 -1.58
C SER A 183 12.59 12.39 -1.76
N ASN A 184 12.99 13.46 -2.45
CA ASN A 184 14.39 13.85 -2.59
C ASN A 184 15.03 14.14 -1.22
N GLN A 185 16.02 13.33 -0.85
CA GLN A 185 16.72 13.39 0.42
C GLN A 185 17.98 12.54 0.38
N MET A 186 18.81 12.60 1.43
CA MET A 186 20.08 11.85 1.49
C MET A 186 21.01 12.13 0.29
N ASN A 187 20.96 13.35 -0.26
CA ASN A 187 21.64 13.77 -1.50
C ASN A 187 21.15 13.08 -2.79
N PHE A 188 20.03 12.36 -2.73
CA PHE A 188 19.35 11.83 -3.91
C PHE A 188 18.31 12.83 -4.44
N GLU A 189 18.27 12.94 -5.76
CA GLU A 189 17.23 13.62 -6.53
C GLU A 189 16.66 12.63 -7.55
N PHE A 190 15.35 12.44 -7.58
CA PHE A 190 14.70 11.55 -8.52
C PHE A 190 13.30 12.05 -8.92
N ASP A 191 12.78 11.53 -10.04
CA ASP A 191 11.49 11.90 -10.62
C ASP A 191 10.41 10.81 -10.51
N GLY A 192 10.77 9.65 -9.96
CA GLY A 192 9.85 8.52 -9.76
C GLY A 192 9.00 8.59 -8.49
N ASP A 193 8.13 7.59 -8.31
CA ASP A 193 7.24 7.49 -7.16
C ASP A 193 8.01 7.22 -5.85
N TYR A 194 9.06 6.40 -5.94
CA TYR A 194 9.99 6.13 -4.84
C TYR A 194 11.31 5.52 -5.35
N LEU A 195 12.35 5.67 -4.53
CA LEU A 195 13.69 5.09 -4.76
C LEU A 195 13.95 4.01 -3.71
N ILE A 196 14.39 2.83 -4.12
CA ILE A 196 14.80 1.75 -3.21
C ILE A 196 16.32 1.63 -3.26
N LEU A 197 16.95 1.64 -2.09
CA LEU A 197 18.34 1.28 -1.90
C LEU A 197 18.36 -0.13 -1.30
N ASP A 198 18.76 -1.11 -2.10
CA ASP A 198 18.91 -2.50 -1.71
C ASP A 198 20.35 -2.77 -1.27
N LYS A 199 20.57 -2.85 0.04
CA LYS A 199 21.91 -3.07 0.60
C LYS A 199 22.44 -4.48 0.32
N ALA A 200 21.59 -5.50 0.34
CA ALA A 200 22.03 -6.87 0.10
C ALA A 200 22.27 -7.13 -1.39
N GLY A 201 21.43 -6.55 -2.25
CA GLY A 201 21.58 -6.61 -3.69
C GLY A 201 22.69 -5.72 -4.24
N ASN A 202 23.14 -4.72 -3.47
CA ASN A 202 24.00 -3.63 -3.92
C ASN A 202 23.37 -2.81 -5.06
N GLU A 203 22.07 -2.52 -4.97
CA GLU A 203 21.30 -1.91 -6.05
C GLU A 203 20.57 -0.63 -5.62
N ILE A 204 20.42 0.27 -6.58
CA ILE A 204 19.53 1.42 -6.53
C ILE A 204 18.43 1.17 -7.54
N ILE A 205 17.18 1.25 -7.13
CA ILE A 205 16.03 0.96 -7.98
C ILE A 205 15.10 2.15 -7.96
N LEU A 206 14.95 2.82 -9.10
CA LEU A 206 13.96 3.86 -9.30
C LEU A 206 12.66 3.25 -9.81
N VAL A 207 11.59 3.49 -9.04
CA VAL A 207 10.27 2.98 -9.37
C VAL A 207 9.46 4.09 -10.04
N ASN A 208 9.00 3.80 -11.26
CA ASN A 208 8.14 4.68 -12.05
C ASN A 208 8.73 6.08 -12.30
N GLY A 209 10.03 6.16 -12.57
CA GLY A 209 10.74 7.38 -12.93
C GLY A 209 11.73 7.14 -14.08
N THR A 210 12.49 8.17 -14.42
CA THR A 210 13.50 8.12 -15.49
C THR A 210 14.88 8.60 -15.07
N ILE A 211 14.99 9.40 -14.01
CA ILE A 211 16.24 10.04 -13.60
C ILE A 211 16.41 9.87 -12.10
N THR A 212 17.61 9.41 -11.70
CA THR A 212 18.10 9.53 -10.33
C THR A 212 19.52 10.08 -10.34
N LYS A 213 19.76 11.08 -9.49
CA LYS A 213 21.07 11.66 -9.23
C LYS A 213 21.45 11.49 -7.78
N TYR A 214 22.74 11.29 -7.52
CA TYR A 214 23.34 11.43 -6.21
C TYR A 214 24.44 12.48 -6.28
N LYS A 215 24.36 13.51 -5.43
CA LYS A 215 25.30 14.65 -5.43
C LYS A 215 25.54 15.21 -6.86
N ASN A 216 24.46 15.42 -7.60
CA ASN A 216 24.42 15.88 -9.01
C ASN A 216 25.00 14.94 -10.07
N LYS A 217 25.43 13.73 -9.71
CA LYS A 217 25.85 12.70 -10.67
C LYS A 217 24.71 11.73 -10.93
N GLU A 218 24.43 11.42 -12.17
CA GLU A 218 23.45 10.39 -12.54
C GLU A 218 23.98 9.01 -12.13
N VAL A 219 23.15 8.22 -11.44
CA VAL A 219 23.55 6.94 -10.83
C VAL A 219 22.80 5.74 -11.38
N ILE A 220 21.82 5.99 -12.24
CA ILE A 220 21.05 4.96 -12.92
C ILE A 220 21.62 4.78 -14.32
N LYS A 221 21.85 3.52 -14.70
CA LYS A 221 22.58 3.18 -15.92
C LYS A 221 21.77 2.31 -16.86
N GLU A 222 20.87 1.49 -16.32
CA GLU A 222 20.20 0.45 -17.07
C GLU A 222 18.70 0.41 -16.81
N ARG A 223 17.94 0.08 -17.86
CA ARG A 223 16.50 -0.15 -17.77
C ARG A 223 16.26 -1.65 -17.75
N GLU A 224 15.96 -2.20 -16.58
CA GLU A 224 15.64 -3.61 -16.41
C GLU A 224 14.13 -3.79 -16.16
N LYS A 225 13.46 -4.55 -17.02
CA LYS A 225 12.05 -4.98 -16.86
C LYS A 225 11.07 -3.85 -16.49
N GLY A 226 11.34 -2.63 -16.95
CA GLY A 226 10.49 -1.45 -16.75
C GLY A 226 10.86 -0.56 -15.56
N CYS A 227 11.75 -1.00 -14.67
CA CYS A 227 12.39 -0.13 -13.67
C CYS A 227 13.81 0.25 -14.09
N TYR A 228 14.32 1.30 -13.45
CA TYR A 228 15.65 1.81 -13.72
C TYR A 228 16.57 1.45 -12.56
N THR A 229 17.73 0.86 -12.86
CA THR A 229 18.66 0.32 -11.86
C THR A 229 20.05 0.96 -11.94
N GLY A 230 20.76 0.92 -10.81
CA GLY A 230 22.14 1.38 -10.65
C GLY A 230 22.84 0.64 -9.52
N GLU A 231 24.15 0.82 -9.36
CA GLU A 231 24.95 0.16 -8.33
C GLU A 231 25.12 1.05 -7.09
N LEU A 232 24.89 0.51 -5.90
CA LEU A 232 24.94 1.28 -4.66
C LEU A 232 26.37 1.63 -4.23
N ASN A 233 27.34 0.75 -4.49
CA ASN A 233 28.74 0.98 -4.13
C ASN A 233 29.35 2.22 -4.80
N GLU A 234 28.86 2.64 -5.97
CA GLU A 234 29.33 3.84 -6.67
C GLU A 234 28.96 5.17 -5.96
N ILE A 235 28.15 5.09 -4.91
CA ILE A 235 27.63 6.23 -4.12
C ILE A 235 28.34 6.38 -2.77
N PHE A 236 28.86 5.28 -2.24
CA PHE A 236 29.49 5.21 -0.91
C PHE A 236 31.03 5.15 -0.96
N GLU A 237 31.63 5.26 -2.16
CA GLU A 237 33.06 5.57 -2.34
C GLU A 237 33.38 7.07 -2.22
#